data_AF-A0A1V4EW52-F1
#
_entry.id   AF-A0A1V4EW52-F1
#
_cell.length_a   1.000
_cell.length_b   1.000
_cell.length_c   1.000
_cell.angle_alpha   90.00
_cell.angle_beta   90.00
_cell.angle_gamma   90.00
#
_symmetry.space_group_name_H-M   'P 1'
#
loop_
_entity.id
_entity.type
_entity.pdbx_description
1 polymer ?
#
loop_
_entity_poly.entity_id
_entity_poly.type
_entity_poly.pdbx_seq_one_letter_code
_entity_poly.pdbx_strand_id
1 'polypeptide(L)'
;MFALIKRIVCPFFADLTVMAAVSRKRTRGNFTQSKSIHDSSRIVHFLSKKGVVYHKAFCYNADDIKRMRLGKGDFVLNKVAFSTVVSVLGSLSMAGFLYFTRTHAMGAPVVMINHVVVNPNVPVQRATLRKFPFPFQAMLAIASDADHVTLRKFNVVHEFLNTKEDTMLGLGLGLDVSDSFFAYNGSDSPDIVDINHTPLRDEMTFFRGVSRQLYMGKILLRYMRAGWIDSFHSMGDYSRVDSTQTLFKRSQAEYAIAYLLKQGIHLTVTIDHGNQSNVANFGAYGYKDNPFFDYQQGANPYSPYYVADLLREIGVRFVWPDIYNGNFSMKSMLFPIHLQDGHTMWGFWRYTGRLVQGVIRGKLYNLRWENEWNPHDLYRQLSLRHLSELIRTHGYAIVAQHLEGNADAFVLPTSAIEALTRLAHFQDRGSILVARTSRLLMYNLVTQYLQFHTTYAKGVTTIDITRINDPVDGAWIPTLDQLHGVTFDVRDPNQVVLRVNGKLVPESWIKRSPHTIGVVWFAPDYTNYAIGS
;
A
#
# COMPACT_ATOMS: atom_id res chain seq x y z
N MET A 1 31.28 59.92 14.11
CA MET A 1 31.52 60.56 12.79
C MET A 1 32.62 59.81 12.06
N PHE A 2 32.59 59.76 10.72
CA PHE A 2 33.61 59.31 9.74
C PHE A 2 34.74 58.35 10.23
N ALA A 3 34.85 57.09 9.79
CA ALA A 3 35.14 56.59 8.42
C ALA A 3 36.53 57.02 7.86
N LEU A 4 37.39 56.07 7.44
CA LEU A 4 37.94 55.93 6.06
C LEU A 4 39.07 54.86 5.90
N ILE A 5 38.74 53.75 5.23
CA ILE A 5 39.50 52.93 4.23
C ILE A 5 41.07 52.91 4.22
N LYS A 6 41.64 51.70 4.37
CA LYS A 6 42.68 51.01 3.52
C LYS A 6 42.98 49.63 4.17
N ARG A 7 42.89 48.42 3.58
CA ARG A 7 42.95 47.84 2.20
C ARG A 7 44.37 47.51 1.70
N ILE A 8 44.75 46.22 1.70
CA ILE A 8 45.54 45.50 0.65
C ILE A 8 45.71 43.98 0.99
N VAL A 9 45.20 43.12 0.08
CA VAL A 9 45.73 41.82 -0.50
C VAL A 9 46.16 40.67 0.45
N CYS A 10 45.56 39.46 0.49
CA CYS A 10 45.29 38.35 -0.51
C CYS A 10 46.48 37.36 -0.70
N PRO A 11 46.29 36.12 -1.25
CA PRO A 11 45.06 35.36 -1.62
C PRO A 11 45.02 33.87 -1.13
N PHE A 12 43.91 33.13 -1.38
CA PHE A 12 43.91 31.81 -2.09
C PHE A 12 42.48 31.21 -2.27
N PHE A 13 41.91 31.40 -3.46
CA PHE A 13 40.73 30.75 -4.11
C PHE A 13 40.50 31.59 -5.40
N ALA A 14 40.07 31.08 -6.56
CA ALA A 14 39.82 29.72 -7.05
C ALA A 14 39.95 29.74 -8.59
N ASP A 15 40.15 28.58 -9.24
CA ASP A 15 40.06 28.46 -10.70
C ASP A 15 38.75 27.80 -11.14
N LEU A 16 37.88 28.58 -11.81
CA LEU A 16 37.05 28.08 -12.91
C LEU A 16 36.59 29.26 -13.79
N THR A 17 37.12 29.33 -15.02
CA THR A 17 36.96 30.48 -15.91
C THR A 17 35.64 30.46 -16.67
N VAL A 18 34.91 31.59 -16.69
CA VAL A 18 33.73 31.80 -17.54
C VAL A 18 34.01 32.93 -18.53
N MET A 19 34.03 32.64 -19.83
CA MET A 19 34.03 33.65 -20.88
C MET A 19 32.60 34.11 -21.19
N ALA A 20 32.42 35.43 -21.38
CA ALA A 20 31.16 36.02 -21.81
C ALA A 20 31.38 37.01 -22.96
N ALA A 21 30.69 36.80 -24.08
CA ALA A 21 30.66 37.75 -25.20
C ALA A 21 29.48 38.70 -25.05
N VAL A 22 29.70 40.01 -25.25
CA VAL A 22 28.68 41.05 -25.10
C VAL A 22 28.34 41.65 -26.46
N SER A 23 27.06 41.64 -26.81
CA SER A 23 26.51 42.42 -27.94
C SER A 23 25.40 43.34 -27.42
N ARG A 24 25.50 44.64 -27.73
CA ARG A 24 24.49 45.65 -27.37
C ARG A 24 23.67 46.01 -28.60
N LYS A 25 22.35 45.84 -28.53
CA LYS A 25 21.39 46.55 -29.39
C LYS A 25 20.35 47.27 -28.53
N ARG A 26 20.10 48.55 -28.86
CA ARG A 26 18.99 49.36 -28.32
C ARG A 26 17.74 49.10 -29.13
N THR A 27 16.57 49.10 -28.48
CA THR A 27 15.27 49.32 -29.11
C THR A 27 14.42 50.27 -28.27
N ARG A 28 13.59 51.08 -28.95
CA ARG A 28 12.42 51.80 -28.43
C ARG A 28 11.20 51.20 -29.13
N GLY A 29 10.03 51.17 -28.50
CA GLY A 29 8.78 50.74 -29.13
C GLY A 29 7.61 50.71 -28.14
N ASN A 30 6.39 50.98 -28.63
CA ASN A 30 5.16 51.08 -27.84
C ASN A 30 4.22 49.87 -28.06
N PHE A 31 3.19 49.77 -27.23
CA PHE A 31 2.12 48.76 -27.23
C PHE A 31 1.28 48.70 -28.52
N THR A 32 0.70 47.52 -28.82
CA THR A 32 -0.77 47.29 -28.86
C THR A 32 -1.17 45.79 -28.88
N GLN A 33 -2.46 45.53 -28.62
CA GLN A 33 -3.25 44.27 -28.63
C GLN A 33 -3.02 43.32 -29.85
N SER A 34 -3.40 42.03 -29.89
CA SER A 34 -4.55 41.32 -29.28
C SER A 34 -4.43 39.77 -29.33
N LYS A 35 -5.36 39.08 -28.63
CA LYS A 35 -5.86 37.69 -28.82
C LYS A 35 -4.89 36.49 -28.58
N SER A 36 -5.51 35.32 -28.44
CA SER A 36 -5.00 34.11 -27.79
C SER A 36 -4.97 32.88 -28.72
N ILE A 37 -4.08 31.93 -28.43
CA ILE A 37 -4.29 30.47 -28.57
C ILE A 37 -3.27 29.75 -27.64
N HIS A 38 -3.53 28.47 -27.34
CA HIS A 38 -2.80 27.64 -26.38
C HIS A 38 -1.30 27.46 -26.69
N ASP A 39 -0.45 27.39 -25.65
CA ASP A 39 0.15 26.11 -25.23
C ASP A 39 0.59 26.18 -23.75
N SER A 40 1.03 25.04 -23.24
CA SER A 40 1.33 24.64 -21.88
C SER A 40 2.66 25.18 -21.33
N SER A 41 2.62 25.75 -20.12
CA SER A 41 3.69 25.61 -19.10
C SER A 41 3.25 26.21 -17.76
N ARG A 42 3.82 25.70 -16.65
CA ARG A 42 3.46 26.11 -15.29
C ARG A 42 4.15 27.43 -14.91
N ILE A 43 3.42 28.54 -14.94
CA ILE A 43 3.86 29.78 -14.29
C ILE A 43 3.54 29.68 -12.78
N VAL A 44 4.56 29.78 -11.94
CA VAL A 44 4.39 29.97 -10.49
C VAL A 44 4.91 31.37 -10.14
N HIS A 45 4.02 32.25 -9.69
CA HIS A 45 4.38 33.59 -9.25
C HIS A 45 4.97 33.55 -7.84
N PHE A 46 6.16 34.13 -7.66
CA PHE A 46 6.69 34.49 -6.34
C PHE A 46 7.12 35.96 -6.32
N LEU A 47 6.55 36.71 -5.37
CA LEU A 47 6.91 38.09 -5.05
C LEU A 47 7.47 38.14 -3.63
N SER A 48 8.71 38.59 -3.47
CA SER A 48 9.18 39.12 -2.18
C SER A 48 10.28 40.16 -2.39
N LYS A 49 10.39 41.10 -1.45
CA LYS A 49 11.19 42.33 -1.58
C LYS A 49 12.55 42.21 -0.89
N LYS A 50 13.60 41.87 -1.64
CA LYS A 50 14.93 42.53 -1.67
C LYS A 50 15.86 41.78 -2.64
N GLY A 51 16.72 42.52 -3.34
CA GLY A 51 17.33 42.05 -4.60
C GLY A 51 18.53 41.12 -4.44
N VAL A 52 18.52 40.05 -5.22
CA VAL A 52 19.70 39.28 -5.69
C VAL A 52 19.51 39.02 -7.19
N VAL A 53 20.60 38.97 -7.96
CA VAL A 53 20.56 38.73 -9.41
C VAL A 53 20.43 37.22 -9.70
N TYR A 54 19.51 36.85 -10.57
CA TYR A 54 19.31 35.44 -10.95
C TYR A 54 20.19 35.04 -12.14
N HIS A 55 20.97 33.96 -11.98
CA HIS A 55 21.55 33.22 -13.09
C HIS A 55 20.48 32.30 -13.70
N LYS A 56 20.31 32.32 -15.03
CA LYS A 56 19.39 31.43 -15.73
C LYS A 56 20.11 30.16 -16.19
N ALA A 57 20.17 29.16 -15.33
CA ALA A 57 20.56 27.81 -15.73
C ALA A 57 19.43 27.17 -16.56
N PHE A 58 19.76 26.60 -17.72
CA PHE A 58 18.85 25.77 -18.50
C PHE A 58 19.24 24.30 -18.30
N CYS A 59 18.35 23.52 -17.69
CA CYS A 59 18.48 22.07 -17.66
C CYS A 59 17.72 21.50 -18.85
N TYR A 60 18.43 20.94 -19.82
CA TYR A 60 17.87 20.17 -20.93
C TYR A 60 18.02 18.68 -20.64
N ASN A 61 17.03 17.87 -21.02
CA ASN A 61 17.18 16.42 -21.02
C ASN A 61 18.03 15.97 -22.22
N ALA A 62 18.62 14.78 -22.14
CA ALA A 62 19.45 14.22 -23.22
C ALA A 62 18.71 14.09 -24.56
N ASP A 63 17.38 13.98 -24.54
CA ASP A 63 16.54 13.86 -25.74
C ASP A 63 16.12 15.22 -26.34
N ASP A 64 16.19 16.32 -25.58
CA ASP A 64 16.03 17.67 -26.12
C ASP A 64 17.23 18.05 -27.00
N ILE A 65 18.43 17.72 -26.52
CA ILE A 65 19.70 17.99 -27.20
C ILE A 65 19.77 17.27 -28.56
N LYS A 66 19.17 16.07 -28.68
CA LYS A 66 19.08 15.32 -29.95
C LYS A 66 18.18 15.99 -31.00
N ARG A 67 17.27 16.89 -30.61
CA ARG A 67 16.34 17.57 -31.55
C ARG A 67 16.89 18.90 -32.10
N MET A 68 17.98 19.44 -31.55
CA MET A 68 18.57 20.72 -31.98
C MET A 68 19.65 20.59 -33.06
N ARG A 69 19.31 20.01 -34.22
CA ARG A 69 20.13 20.11 -35.44
C ARG A 69 19.28 20.19 -36.72
N LEU A 70 19.04 21.41 -37.20
CA LEU A 70 18.90 21.77 -38.63
C LEU A 70 18.81 23.30 -38.76
N GLY A 71 19.81 23.92 -39.39
CA GLY A 71 19.88 25.38 -39.58
C GLY A 71 21.28 25.81 -40.03
N LYS A 72 21.39 26.43 -41.20
CA LYS A 72 22.67 26.90 -41.76
C LYS A 72 22.99 28.31 -41.24
N GLY A 73 24.26 28.56 -40.93
CA GLY A 73 24.78 29.87 -40.55
C GLY A 73 26.22 29.77 -40.07
N ASP A 74 27.13 30.47 -40.74
CA ASP A 74 28.58 30.26 -40.57
C ASP A 74 29.14 30.88 -39.28
N PHE A 75 30.04 30.15 -38.63
CA PHE A 75 30.94 30.68 -37.60
C PHE A 75 32.36 30.20 -37.84
N VAL A 76 33.27 31.13 -38.12
CA VAL A 76 34.69 30.85 -38.33
C VAL A 76 35.37 30.64 -36.99
N LEU A 77 35.82 29.42 -36.73
CA LEU A 77 36.67 29.07 -35.58
C LEU A 77 38.13 29.03 -36.04
N ASN A 78 38.98 29.86 -35.44
CA ASN A 78 40.40 29.91 -35.76
C ASN A 78 41.14 28.65 -35.28
N LYS A 79 42.13 28.23 -36.06
CA LYS A 79 42.90 26.99 -35.85
C LYS A 79 43.67 27.01 -34.53
N VAL A 80 43.52 25.93 -33.75
CA VAL A 80 44.61 25.34 -32.95
C VAL A 80 44.73 23.89 -33.41
N ALA A 81 45.96 23.40 -33.60
CA ALA A 81 46.19 22.15 -34.33
C ALA A 81 45.99 20.89 -33.45
N PHE A 82 45.34 19.88 -34.04
CA PHE A 82 45.43 18.48 -33.62
C PHE A 82 46.03 17.67 -34.77
N SER A 83 47.04 16.86 -34.50
CA SER A 83 47.67 15.98 -35.50
C SER A 83 47.01 14.61 -35.56
N THR A 84 46.45 14.32 -36.74
CA THR A 84 46.16 12.99 -37.32
C THR A 84 47.40 12.06 -37.30
N VAL A 85 47.34 10.74 -37.56
CA VAL A 85 46.28 9.77 -37.96
C VAL A 85 46.41 8.51 -37.06
N VAL A 86 45.76 7.34 -37.18
CA VAL A 86 45.01 6.63 -38.26
C VAL A 86 43.80 5.87 -37.66
N SER A 87 43.02 5.15 -38.48
CA SER A 87 41.92 4.25 -38.07
C SER A 87 42.00 2.88 -38.76
N VAL A 88 41.50 1.83 -38.11
CA VAL A 88 41.04 0.57 -38.75
C VAL A 88 39.77 0.09 -38.04
N LEU A 89 38.81 -0.43 -38.81
CA LEU A 89 37.55 -1.00 -38.33
C LEU A 89 37.69 -2.50 -38.02
N GLY A 90 37.00 -3.00 -36.99
CA GLY A 90 36.97 -4.42 -36.67
C GLY A 90 35.96 -4.75 -35.57
N SER A 91 34.74 -5.13 -35.95
CA SER A 91 33.70 -5.57 -35.02
C SER A 91 33.69 -7.10 -34.90
N LEU A 92 33.95 -7.65 -33.71
CA LEU A 92 33.45 -8.96 -33.28
C LEU A 92 33.63 -9.19 -31.76
N SER A 93 33.15 -10.33 -31.28
CA SER A 93 32.69 -10.62 -29.92
C SER A 93 33.74 -11.11 -28.91
N MET A 94 33.36 -10.97 -27.62
CA MET A 94 33.71 -11.86 -26.49
C MET A 94 35.13 -11.80 -25.89
N ALA A 95 35.26 -12.50 -24.74
CA ALA A 95 36.44 -12.69 -23.90
C ALA A 95 37.00 -11.43 -23.21
N GLY A 96 36.69 -11.27 -21.91
CA GLY A 96 37.40 -10.32 -21.07
C GLY A 96 38.82 -10.82 -20.78
N PHE A 97 39.83 -10.02 -21.12
CA PHE A 97 41.24 -10.33 -20.86
C PHE A 97 41.71 -9.72 -19.54
N LEU A 98 42.22 -10.55 -18.63
CA LEU A 98 43.03 -10.06 -17.51
C LEU A 98 44.38 -9.57 -18.03
N TYR A 99 44.71 -8.31 -17.74
CA TYR A 99 46.08 -7.81 -17.92
C TYR A 99 46.92 -8.16 -16.69
N PHE A 100 47.77 -9.20 -16.80
CA PHE A 100 48.77 -9.54 -15.78
C PHE A 100 50.03 -8.70 -15.97
N THR A 101 50.12 -7.55 -15.28
CA THR A 101 51.40 -6.85 -15.11
C THR A 101 52.17 -7.44 -13.94
N ARG A 102 53.32 -8.07 -14.24
CA ARG A 102 54.15 -8.76 -13.24
C ARG A 102 55.27 -7.85 -12.72
N THR A 103 54.98 -7.04 -11.70
CA THR A 103 55.99 -6.34 -10.89
C THR A 103 55.77 -6.65 -9.40
N HIS A 104 56.86 -6.75 -8.62
CA HIS A 104 56.80 -7.26 -7.25
C HIS A 104 56.49 -6.16 -6.23
N ALA A 105 55.39 -6.30 -5.51
CA ALA A 105 55.17 -5.70 -4.18
C ALA A 105 54.21 -6.59 -3.38
N MET A 106 54.33 -6.57 -2.05
CA MET A 106 53.68 -7.49 -1.12
C MET A 106 52.15 -7.52 -1.26
N GLY A 107 51.57 -8.69 -1.56
CA GLY A 107 50.13 -8.92 -1.57
C GLY A 107 49.73 -9.96 -0.52
N ALA A 108 48.97 -9.54 0.50
CA ALA A 108 48.22 -10.48 1.33
C ALA A 108 47.10 -11.13 0.51
N PRO A 109 46.65 -12.37 0.82
CA PRO A 109 45.59 -13.03 0.07
C PRO A 109 44.27 -12.27 0.21
N VAL A 110 43.81 -11.65 -0.88
CA VAL A 110 42.50 -10.99 -0.95
C VAL A 110 41.42 -12.06 -1.05
N VAL A 111 40.94 -12.51 0.11
CA VAL A 111 39.75 -13.35 0.20
C VAL A 111 38.54 -12.50 -0.18
N MET A 112 37.88 -12.86 -1.29
CA MET A 112 36.66 -12.20 -1.78
C MET A 112 35.45 -12.55 -0.90
N ILE A 113 35.42 -12.01 0.31
CA ILE A 113 34.18 -11.78 1.07
C ILE A 113 33.53 -10.51 0.48
N ASN A 114 32.19 -10.43 0.47
CA ASN A 114 31.43 -9.28 -0.04
C ASN A 114 31.68 -8.02 0.82
N HIS A 115 32.79 -7.35 0.59
CA HIS A 115 33.20 -6.16 1.32
C HIS A 115 32.51 -4.91 0.77
N VAL A 116 31.55 -4.40 1.53
CA VAL A 116 31.15 -2.99 1.48
C VAL A 116 32.41 -2.13 1.53
N VAL A 117 32.57 -1.20 0.58
CA VAL A 117 33.74 -0.32 0.52
C VAL A 117 33.68 0.67 1.68
N VAL A 118 34.36 0.33 2.77
CA VAL A 118 34.44 1.13 3.99
C VAL A 118 35.22 2.42 3.73
N ASN A 119 34.51 3.55 3.77
CA ASN A 119 35.13 4.87 3.93
C ASN A 119 35.02 5.29 5.41
N PRO A 120 36.13 5.29 6.18
CA PRO A 120 36.09 5.60 7.61
C PRO A 120 35.72 7.04 7.94
N ASN A 121 35.73 7.94 6.93
CA ASN A 121 35.39 9.36 7.08
C ASN A 121 33.89 9.66 6.85
N VAL A 122 33.05 8.65 6.60
CA VAL A 122 31.59 8.81 6.56
C VAL A 122 31.08 9.08 7.98
N PRO A 123 30.46 10.24 8.29
CA PRO A 123 30.00 10.51 9.65
C PRO A 123 28.85 9.57 10.04
N VAL A 124 28.64 9.34 11.34
CA VAL A 124 27.57 8.49 11.90
C VAL A 124 26.21 8.83 11.27
N GLN A 125 25.48 7.82 10.79
CA GLN A 125 24.15 8.01 10.23
C GLN A 125 23.07 7.70 11.26
N ARG A 126 22.11 8.62 11.43
CA ARG A 126 20.88 8.33 12.18
C ARG A 126 19.89 7.65 11.25
N ALA A 127 19.60 6.37 11.50
CA ALA A 127 18.45 5.72 10.89
C ALA A 127 17.16 6.15 11.61
N THR A 128 16.07 6.37 10.87
CA THR A 128 14.74 6.64 11.43
C THR A 128 13.71 5.76 10.73
N LEU A 129 12.90 5.00 11.47
CA LEU A 129 11.84 4.17 10.92
C LEU A 129 10.78 5.05 10.23
N ARG A 130 10.51 4.79 8.95
CA ARG A 130 9.39 5.39 8.21
C ARG A 130 8.09 4.74 8.64
N LYS A 131 7.01 5.53 8.65
CA LYS A 131 5.65 4.99 8.87
C LYS A 131 5.14 4.12 7.71
N PHE A 132 5.60 4.38 6.47
CA PHE A 132 5.15 3.67 5.26
C PHE A 132 6.32 3.27 4.35
N PRO A 133 6.16 2.23 3.50
CA PRO A 133 7.21 1.78 2.60
C PRO A 133 7.57 2.87 1.59
N PHE A 134 8.85 3.09 1.31
CA PHE A 134 9.25 4.12 0.32
C PHE A 134 8.80 3.72 -1.10
N PRO A 135 8.17 4.61 -1.90
CA PRO A 135 8.07 6.08 -1.72
C PRO A 135 6.81 6.58 -0.99
N PHE A 136 5.90 5.69 -0.60
CA PHE A 136 4.55 6.02 -0.17
C PHE A 136 4.48 6.87 1.11
N GLN A 137 3.35 7.57 1.25
CA GLN A 137 3.08 8.54 2.32
C GLN A 137 1.84 8.16 3.17
N ALA A 138 1.07 7.17 2.72
CA ALA A 138 -0.09 6.60 3.40
C ALA A 138 -0.39 5.20 2.84
N MET A 139 -1.27 4.45 3.51
CA MET A 139 -1.76 3.14 3.04
C MET A 139 -3.29 3.07 3.05
N LEU A 140 -3.86 2.34 2.10
CA LEU A 140 -5.29 2.06 2.02
C LEU A 140 -5.52 0.57 1.70
N ALA A 141 -6.50 -0.04 2.37
CA ALA A 141 -7.09 -1.30 1.93
C ALA A 141 -8.56 -1.07 1.56
N ILE A 142 -9.09 -1.91 0.68
CA ILE A 142 -10.53 -2.16 0.58
C ILE A 142 -10.74 -3.53 1.23
N ALA A 143 -11.72 -3.63 2.12
CA ALA A 143 -12.21 -4.88 2.66
C ALA A 143 -13.58 -5.11 2.02
N SER A 144 -13.66 -6.02 1.04
CA SER A 144 -14.95 -6.45 0.49
C SER A 144 -15.56 -7.55 1.35
N ASP A 145 -16.83 -7.39 1.62
CA ASP A 145 -17.69 -8.25 2.42
C ASP A 145 -18.40 -9.25 1.52
N ALA A 146 -18.48 -10.52 1.96
CA ALA A 146 -18.82 -11.64 1.08
C ALA A 146 -20.31 -11.78 0.73
N ASP A 147 -21.16 -10.88 1.25
CA ASP A 147 -22.60 -10.88 1.08
C ASP A 147 -23.02 -10.83 -0.39
N HIS A 148 -23.93 -11.74 -0.76
CA HIS A 148 -24.58 -11.79 -2.07
C HIS A 148 -23.61 -12.08 -3.24
N VAL A 149 -22.35 -12.45 -2.99
CA VAL A 149 -21.34 -12.63 -4.05
C VAL A 149 -21.69 -13.83 -4.93
N THR A 150 -21.56 -13.70 -6.26
CA THR A 150 -21.52 -14.84 -7.18
C THR A 150 -20.16 -14.92 -7.86
N LEU A 151 -19.75 -16.11 -8.30
CA LEU A 151 -18.49 -16.32 -9.02
C LEU A 151 -18.35 -15.39 -10.24
N ARG A 152 -19.45 -15.09 -10.93
CA ARG A 152 -19.49 -14.12 -12.05
C ARG A 152 -19.08 -12.73 -11.59
N LYS A 153 -19.71 -12.21 -10.53
CA LYS A 153 -19.45 -10.86 -10.01
C LYS A 153 -18.03 -10.75 -9.46
N PHE A 154 -17.63 -11.75 -8.66
CA PHE A 154 -16.29 -11.88 -8.10
C PHE A 154 -15.18 -11.86 -9.18
N ASN A 155 -15.33 -12.68 -10.23
CA ASN A 155 -14.38 -12.68 -11.36
C ASN A 155 -14.30 -11.29 -12.01
N VAL A 156 -15.44 -10.70 -12.39
CA VAL A 156 -15.50 -9.39 -13.09
C VAL A 156 -14.86 -8.27 -12.27
N VAL A 157 -15.02 -8.27 -10.94
CA VAL A 157 -14.39 -7.26 -10.07
C VAL A 157 -12.90 -7.53 -9.88
N HIS A 158 -12.47 -8.75 -9.53
CA HIS A 158 -11.05 -9.03 -9.33
C HIS A 158 -10.21 -8.98 -10.62
N GLU A 159 -10.77 -9.31 -11.77
CA GLU A 159 -10.14 -9.05 -13.06
C GLU A 159 -9.82 -7.56 -13.22
N PHE A 160 -10.81 -6.69 -12.97
CA PHE A 160 -10.64 -5.24 -13.05
C PHE A 160 -9.71 -4.68 -11.97
N LEU A 161 -9.77 -5.17 -10.73
CA LEU A 161 -8.97 -4.66 -9.63
C LEU A 161 -7.52 -5.13 -9.69
N ASN A 162 -7.29 -6.44 -9.83
CA ASN A 162 -5.98 -7.05 -9.56
C ASN A 162 -5.11 -7.22 -10.82
N THR A 163 -5.69 -7.35 -12.02
CA THR A 163 -4.91 -7.57 -13.25
C THR A 163 -4.44 -6.26 -13.89
N LYS A 164 -3.73 -6.37 -15.02
CA LYS A 164 -3.48 -5.26 -15.96
C LYS A 164 -4.00 -5.60 -17.38
N GLU A 165 -5.00 -6.48 -17.47
CA GLU A 165 -5.61 -6.96 -18.72
C GLU A 165 -6.78 -6.04 -19.15
N ASP A 166 -7.26 -6.14 -20.39
CA ASP A 166 -8.50 -5.47 -20.81
C ASP A 166 -9.73 -6.28 -20.32
N THR A 167 -10.55 -5.68 -19.46
CA THR A 167 -11.67 -6.37 -18.77
C THR A 167 -13.04 -5.78 -19.15
N MET A 168 -14.12 -6.44 -18.71
CA MET A 168 -15.50 -5.94 -18.87
C MET A 168 -15.74 -4.53 -18.27
N LEU A 169 -14.90 -4.09 -17.32
CA LEU A 169 -15.02 -2.78 -16.66
C LEU A 169 -13.96 -1.76 -17.16
N GLY A 170 -13.14 -2.14 -18.15
CA GLY A 170 -12.02 -1.37 -18.67
C GLY A 170 -10.65 -2.01 -18.36
N LEU A 171 -9.57 -1.25 -18.56
CA LEU A 171 -8.21 -1.73 -18.29
C LEU A 171 -7.99 -2.00 -16.78
N GLY A 172 -7.43 -3.17 -16.48
CA GLY A 172 -7.14 -3.63 -15.12
C GLY A 172 -6.23 -2.69 -14.33
N LEU A 173 -6.57 -2.48 -13.06
CA LEU A 173 -5.97 -1.45 -12.20
C LEU A 173 -4.69 -1.90 -11.50
N GLY A 174 -4.41 -3.19 -11.38
CA GLY A 174 -3.23 -3.72 -10.70
C GLY A 174 -3.12 -3.28 -9.24
N LEU A 175 -4.25 -3.22 -8.55
CA LEU A 175 -4.34 -2.99 -7.11
C LEU A 175 -4.23 -4.32 -6.36
N ASP A 176 -3.54 -4.28 -5.22
CA ASP A 176 -3.58 -5.39 -4.26
C ASP A 176 -4.83 -5.26 -3.40
N VAL A 177 -5.96 -5.80 -3.89
CA VAL A 177 -7.24 -5.86 -3.17
C VAL A 177 -7.62 -7.33 -2.93
N SER A 178 -8.29 -7.58 -1.81
CA SER A 178 -8.83 -8.88 -1.44
C SER A 178 -10.23 -8.75 -0.87
N ASP A 179 -10.95 -9.86 -0.98
CA ASP A 179 -12.25 -10.07 -0.40
C ASP A 179 -12.16 -10.98 0.82
N SER A 180 -13.26 -11.01 1.55
CA SER A 180 -13.57 -12.04 2.53
C SER A 180 -14.32 -13.22 1.88
N PHE A 181 -14.69 -14.25 2.65
CA PHE A 181 -15.54 -15.34 2.14
C PHE A 181 -16.37 -16.00 3.25
N PHE A 182 -17.46 -16.64 2.83
CA PHE A 182 -18.29 -17.52 3.67
C PHE A 182 -17.91 -19.00 3.51
N ALA A 183 -17.75 -19.72 4.63
CA ALA A 183 -17.56 -21.18 4.56
C ALA A 183 -18.87 -21.93 4.26
N TYR A 184 -20.01 -21.42 4.74
CA TYR A 184 -21.35 -22.01 4.62
C TYR A 184 -22.39 -20.94 4.29
N ASN A 185 -23.55 -21.33 3.77
CA ASN A 185 -24.76 -20.50 3.79
C ASN A 185 -25.88 -21.28 4.50
N GLY A 186 -26.46 -20.68 5.54
CA GLY A 186 -27.61 -21.14 6.30
C GLY A 186 -28.75 -20.13 6.26
N SER A 187 -28.79 -19.27 5.26
CA SER A 187 -29.77 -18.20 5.06
C SER A 187 -31.15 -18.73 4.63
N ASP A 188 -32.19 -17.93 4.83
CA ASP A 188 -33.50 -18.13 4.18
C ASP A 188 -34.11 -16.87 3.57
N SER A 189 -33.32 -15.82 3.35
CA SER A 189 -33.81 -14.65 2.61
C SER A 189 -34.23 -15.05 1.18
N PRO A 190 -35.38 -14.56 0.67
CA PRO A 190 -35.85 -14.83 -0.70
C PRO A 190 -35.09 -14.01 -1.76
N ASP A 191 -34.03 -13.29 -1.38
CA ASP A 191 -33.33 -12.33 -2.24
C ASP A 191 -32.70 -12.95 -3.48
N ILE A 192 -32.72 -12.16 -4.55
CA ILE A 192 -32.06 -12.44 -5.82
C ILE A 192 -30.77 -11.63 -5.88
N VAL A 193 -29.63 -12.32 -5.99
CA VAL A 193 -28.30 -11.74 -5.86
C VAL A 193 -27.60 -11.49 -7.20
N ASP A 194 -28.12 -12.01 -8.32
CA ASP A 194 -27.50 -11.86 -9.64
C ASP A 194 -28.53 -11.87 -10.77
N ILE A 195 -28.18 -11.26 -11.91
CA ILE A 195 -29.06 -11.00 -13.06
C ILE A 195 -29.67 -12.24 -13.71
N ASN A 196 -29.09 -13.41 -13.46
CA ASN A 196 -29.62 -14.70 -13.92
C ASN A 196 -30.72 -15.26 -12.99
N HIS A 197 -31.32 -14.40 -12.15
CA HIS A 197 -32.22 -14.76 -11.05
C HIS A 197 -31.61 -15.78 -10.06
N THR A 198 -30.31 -15.63 -9.77
CA THR A 198 -29.63 -16.46 -8.76
C THR A 198 -30.14 -16.10 -7.36
N PRO A 199 -30.67 -17.05 -6.57
CA PRO A 199 -31.12 -16.79 -5.21
C PRO A 199 -29.94 -16.78 -4.22
N LEU A 200 -30.07 -16.06 -3.09
CA LEU A 200 -29.03 -15.91 -2.07
C LEU A 200 -28.37 -17.22 -1.61
N ARG A 201 -29.17 -18.27 -1.39
CA ARG A 201 -28.68 -19.62 -0.99
C ARG A 201 -27.64 -20.27 -1.94
N ASP A 202 -27.51 -19.75 -3.16
CA ASP A 202 -26.61 -20.21 -4.21
C ASP A 202 -25.42 -19.23 -4.42
N GLU A 203 -25.18 -18.32 -3.46
CA GLU A 203 -24.01 -17.44 -3.41
C GLU A 203 -22.67 -18.19 -3.20
N MET A 204 -21.56 -17.44 -3.33
CA MET A 204 -20.19 -17.95 -3.35
C MET A 204 -19.71 -18.46 -1.98
N THR A 205 -20.06 -19.71 -1.67
CA THR A 205 -19.72 -20.37 -0.40
C THR A 205 -18.83 -21.61 -0.60
N PHE A 206 -18.00 -21.91 0.41
CA PHE A 206 -17.02 -23.00 0.33
C PHE A 206 -17.69 -24.39 0.28
N PHE A 207 -18.69 -24.60 1.14
CA PHE A 207 -19.52 -25.81 1.20
C PHE A 207 -20.96 -25.52 0.79
N ARG A 208 -21.69 -26.54 0.32
CA ARG A 208 -23.07 -26.40 -0.15
C ARG A 208 -24.00 -26.22 1.04
N GLY A 209 -24.55 -25.02 1.21
CA GLY A 209 -25.44 -24.69 2.31
C GLY A 209 -24.75 -24.89 3.66
N VAL A 210 -25.41 -25.57 4.60
CA VAL A 210 -24.84 -26.00 5.90
C VAL A 210 -24.27 -27.43 5.89
N SER A 211 -24.10 -28.05 4.71
CA SER A 211 -23.59 -29.42 4.57
C SER A 211 -22.06 -29.50 4.52
N ARG A 212 -21.48 -30.70 4.64
CA ARG A 212 -20.02 -30.93 4.43
C ARG A 212 -19.63 -31.15 2.96
N GLN A 213 -20.56 -31.06 2.01
CA GLN A 213 -20.28 -31.20 0.58
C GLN A 213 -19.58 -29.93 0.07
N LEU A 214 -18.45 -30.07 -0.62
CA LEU A 214 -17.79 -28.93 -1.29
C LEU A 214 -18.73 -28.32 -2.35
N TYR A 215 -18.86 -26.99 -2.32
CA TYR A 215 -19.49 -26.22 -3.39
C TYR A 215 -18.40 -25.50 -4.19
N MET A 216 -18.14 -24.22 -3.91
CA MET A 216 -17.11 -23.46 -4.63
C MET A 216 -15.71 -23.64 -4.01
N GLY A 217 -15.55 -24.40 -2.92
CA GLY A 217 -14.31 -24.50 -2.15
C GLY A 217 -13.03 -24.79 -2.95
N LYS A 218 -13.06 -25.55 -4.06
CA LYS A 218 -11.88 -25.74 -4.93
C LYS A 218 -11.42 -24.44 -5.61
N ILE A 219 -12.37 -23.57 -5.98
CA ILE A 219 -12.12 -22.26 -6.58
C ILE A 219 -11.65 -21.28 -5.51
N LEU A 220 -12.32 -21.27 -4.34
CA LEU A 220 -11.92 -20.42 -3.21
C LEU A 220 -10.49 -20.74 -2.73
N LEU A 221 -10.09 -22.02 -2.68
CA LEU A 221 -8.70 -22.41 -2.39
C LEU A 221 -7.67 -21.84 -3.39
N ARG A 222 -8.05 -21.61 -4.66
CA ARG A 222 -7.19 -20.94 -5.64
C ARG A 222 -7.13 -19.44 -5.35
N TYR A 223 -8.27 -18.80 -5.10
CA TYR A 223 -8.34 -17.36 -4.81
C TYR A 223 -7.67 -16.98 -3.48
N MET A 224 -7.74 -17.83 -2.47
CA MET A 224 -6.96 -17.71 -1.22
C MET A 224 -5.44 -17.79 -1.46
N ARG A 225 -4.99 -18.71 -2.34
CA ARG A 225 -3.56 -18.91 -2.66
C ARG A 225 -3.00 -17.83 -3.59
N ALA A 226 -3.83 -17.30 -4.50
CA ALA A 226 -3.54 -16.10 -5.29
C ALA A 226 -3.57 -14.81 -4.44
N GLY A 227 -4.36 -14.84 -3.36
CA GLY A 227 -4.52 -13.73 -2.42
C GLY A 227 -5.66 -12.76 -2.74
N TRP A 228 -6.48 -13.07 -3.75
CA TRP A 228 -7.78 -12.42 -4.03
C TRP A 228 -8.78 -12.61 -2.87
N ILE A 229 -8.63 -13.67 -2.07
CA ILE A 229 -9.31 -13.82 -0.77
C ILE A 229 -8.25 -13.86 0.33
N ASP A 230 -8.45 -13.11 1.43
CA ASP A 230 -7.51 -13.12 2.57
C ASP A 230 -8.13 -13.04 3.97
N SER A 231 -9.46 -12.94 4.05
CA SER A 231 -10.24 -12.69 5.26
C SER A 231 -11.42 -13.69 5.38
N PHE A 232 -11.85 -14.02 6.59
CA PHE A 232 -13.17 -14.63 6.82
C PHE A 232 -14.25 -13.54 6.85
N HIS A 233 -15.47 -13.89 6.42
CA HIS A 233 -16.67 -13.06 6.61
C HIS A 233 -17.60 -13.69 7.66
N SER A 234 -17.08 -13.92 8.87
CA SER A 234 -17.56 -14.95 9.81
C SER A 234 -17.47 -16.38 9.25
N MET A 235 -18.12 -17.34 9.91
CA MET A 235 -18.19 -18.74 9.47
C MET A 235 -19.21 -19.01 8.34
N GLY A 236 -20.01 -18.02 7.92
CA GLY A 236 -21.03 -18.18 6.88
C GLY A 236 -22.21 -17.23 7.07
N ASP A 237 -22.99 -16.93 6.03
CA ASP A 237 -24.27 -16.24 6.22
C ASP A 237 -25.26 -17.20 6.87
N TYR A 238 -25.62 -16.96 8.13
CA TYR A 238 -26.69 -17.68 8.83
C TYR A 238 -27.94 -16.81 9.00
N SER A 239 -28.03 -15.64 8.37
CA SER A 239 -29.10 -14.66 8.55
C SER A 239 -30.47 -15.25 8.21
N ARG A 240 -31.35 -15.33 9.21
CA ARG A 240 -32.72 -15.83 9.06
C ARG A 240 -33.73 -14.69 9.04
N VAL A 241 -34.85 -14.89 8.34
CA VAL A 241 -36.03 -14.01 8.40
C VAL A 241 -36.60 -13.94 9.82
N ASP A 242 -36.60 -15.05 10.55
CA ASP A 242 -36.74 -15.05 12.02
C ASP A 242 -35.35 -15.02 12.65
N SER A 243 -34.85 -13.83 12.95
CA SER A 243 -33.49 -13.64 13.47
C SER A 243 -33.26 -14.18 14.89
N THR A 244 -34.27 -14.79 15.53
CA THR A 244 -34.10 -15.51 16.81
C THR A 244 -33.64 -16.96 16.60
N GLN A 245 -33.75 -17.48 15.38
CA GLN A 245 -33.30 -18.82 15.00
C GLN A 245 -31.93 -18.79 14.33
N THR A 246 -31.20 -19.90 14.38
CA THR A 246 -29.95 -20.07 13.64
C THR A 246 -29.81 -21.50 13.13
N LEU A 247 -29.10 -21.66 12.01
CA LEU A 247 -28.61 -22.97 11.56
C LEU A 247 -27.14 -23.23 11.95
N PHE A 248 -26.46 -22.27 12.59
CA PHE A 248 -25.05 -22.42 12.96
C PHE A 248 -24.85 -23.54 14.00
N LYS A 249 -23.84 -24.37 13.76
CA LYS A 249 -23.34 -25.39 14.69
C LYS A 249 -21.82 -25.35 14.72
N ARG A 250 -21.21 -25.32 15.91
CA ARG A 250 -19.74 -25.33 16.06
C ARG A 250 -19.06 -26.47 15.27
N SER A 251 -19.70 -27.64 15.15
CA SER A 251 -19.22 -28.79 14.36
C SER A 251 -19.13 -28.57 12.84
N GLN A 252 -19.63 -27.43 12.33
CA GLN A 252 -19.36 -26.91 11.00
C GLN A 252 -18.06 -26.10 10.99
N ALA A 253 -17.88 -25.17 11.94
CA ALA A 253 -16.66 -24.40 12.09
C ALA A 253 -15.43 -25.30 12.29
N GLU A 254 -15.52 -26.28 13.20
CA GLU A 254 -14.47 -27.29 13.44
C GLU A 254 -14.08 -28.03 12.14
N TYR A 255 -15.07 -28.40 11.33
CA TYR A 255 -14.82 -29.11 10.06
C TYR A 255 -14.21 -28.19 9.00
N ALA A 256 -14.70 -26.96 8.85
CA ALA A 256 -14.18 -26.00 7.88
C ALA A 256 -12.74 -25.58 8.20
N ILE A 257 -12.45 -25.29 9.48
CA ILE A 257 -11.12 -24.90 9.96
C ILE A 257 -10.14 -26.05 9.78
N ALA A 258 -10.48 -27.27 10.21
CA ALA A 258 -9.64 -28.45 10.00
C ALA A 258 -9.43 -28.77 8.51
N TYR A 259 -10.43 -28.51 7.64
CA TYR A 259 -10.29 -28.67 6.20
C TYR A 259 -9.31 -27.64 5.61
N LEU A 260 -9.44 -26.36 5.97
CA LEU A 260 -8.58 -25.27 5.47
C LEU A 260 -7.12 -25.43 5.94
N LEU A 261 -6.91 -25.77 7.21
CA LEU A 261 -5.60 -26.13 7.76
C LEU A 261 -4.97 -27.31 6.99
N LYS A 262 -5.75 -28.36 6.71
CA LYS A 262 -5.31 -29.50 5.87
C LYS A 262 -4.99 -29.12 4.41
N GLN A 263 -5.46 -27.96 3.94
CA GLN A 263 -5.10 -27.38 2.64
C GLN A 263 -3.92 -26.40 2.69
N GLY A 264 -3.30 -26.21 3.86
CA GLY A 264 -2.23 -25.23 4.08
C GLY A 264 -2.72 -23.78 3.99
N ILE A 265 -4.00 -23.54 4.26
CA ILE A 265 -4.58 -22.20 4.27
C ILE A 265 -4.53 -21.64 5.70
N HIS A 266 -3.96 -20.45 5.82
CA HIS A 266 -3.97 -19.63 7.02
C HIS A 266 -4.57 -18.27 6.67
N LEU A 267 -5.49 -17.79 7.49
CA LEU A 267 -6.20 -16.52 7.30
C LEU A 267 -6.04 -15.71 8.60
N THR A 268 -5.70 -14.43 8.47
CA THR A 268 -5.28 -13.60 9.62
C THR A 268 -6.33 -12.59 10.06
N VAL A 269 -7.42 -12.48 9.31
CA VAL A 269 -8.49 -11.49 9.47
C VAL A 269 -9.83 -12.20 9.50
N THR A 270 -10.72 -11.80 10.40
CA THR A 270 -12.16 -12.08 10.33
C THR A 270 -12.95 -10.78 10.38
N ILE A 271 -14.04 -10.74 9.62
CA ILE A 271 -14.96 -9.63 9.47
C ILE A 271 -16.34 -10.18 9.84
N ASP A 272 -16.85 -9.80 11.00
CA ASP A 272 -18.02 -10.47 11.60
C ASP A 272 -19.19 -9.48 11.69
N HIS A 273 -20.21 -9.64 10.84
CA HIS A 273 -21.51 -8.98 10.98
C HIS A 273 -22.67 -9.86 10.49
N GLY A 274 -23.87 -9.29 10.43
CA GLY A 274 -25.11 -9.96 10.00
C GLY A 274 -26.25 -9.69 10.98
N ASN A 275 -27.39 -10.36 10.79
CA ASN A 275 -28.47 -10.31 11.76
C ASN A 275 -28.23 -11.27 12.95
N GLN A 276 -29.11 -11.23 13.96
CA GLN A 276 -28.95 -11.96 15.23
C GLN A 276 -28.81 -13.50 15.12
N SER A 277 -29.14 -14.07 13.96
CA SER A 277 -28.90 -15.50 13.65
C SER A 277 -27.42 -15.86 13.57
N ASN A 278 -26.54 -14.88 13.33
CA ASN A 278 -25.09 -15.06 13.17
C ASN A 278 -24.39 -15.13 14.55
N VAL A 279 -24.91 -16.00 15.41
CA VAL A 279 -24.52 -16.17 16.82
C VAL A 279 -23.05 -16.52 17.07
N ALA A 280 -22.33 -16.94 16.02
CA ALA A 280 -20.90 -17.22 16.05
C ALA A 280 -20.03 -15.96 15.89
N ASN A 281 -20.61 -14.79 15.57
CA ASN A 281 -19.89 -13.52 15.52
C ASN A 281 -19.38 -13.12 16.92
N PHE A 282 -18.30 -12.34 16.97
CA PHE A 282 -17.68 -11.93 18.24
C PHE A 282 -16.86 -10.64 18.17
N GLY A 283 -16.42 -10.21 19.35
CA GLY A 283 -15.49 -9.09 19.53
C GLY A 283 -16.13 -7.78 19.99
N ALA A 284 -17.46 -7.64 19.93
CA ALA A 284 -18.17 -6.50 20.52
C ALA A 284 -18.34 -6.62 22.06
N TYR A 285 -17.68 -7.59 22.70
CA TYR A 285 -17.73 -7.75 24.15
C TYR A 285 -17.15 -6.52 24.86
N GLY A 286 -18.02 -5.81 25.59
CA GLY A 286 -17.70 -4.54 26.24
C GLY A 286 -18.52 -3.35 25.72
N TYR A 287 -19.11 -3.44 24.53
CA TYR A 287 -19.99 -2.40 23.95
C TYR A 287 -21.41 -2.43 24.55
N LYS A 288 -21.50 -2.46 25.88
CA LYS A 288 -22.73 -2.70 26.67
C LYS A 288 -23.84 -1.66 26.47
N ASP A 289 -23.50 -0.49 25.92
CA ASP A 289 -24.47 0.57 25.62
C ASP A 289 -25.32 0.29 24.36
N ASN A 290 -25.02 -0.79 23.61
CA ASN A 290 -25.80 -1.22 22.45
C ASN A 290 -26.22 -2.71 22.55
N PRO A 291 -27.47 -3.01 22.97
CA PRO A 291 -27.95 -4.39 23.11
C PRO A 291 -28.12 -5.13 21.78
N PHE A 292 -27.93 -4.46 20.63
CA PHE A 292 -27.85 -5.14 19.34
C PHE A 292 -26.76 -6.22 19.34
N PHE A 293 -25.63 -6.02 20.04
CA PHE A 293 -24.51 -6.96 20.01
C PHE A 293 -24.68 -8.20 20.92
N ASP A 294 -25.75 -8.33 21.70
CA ASP A 294 -25.94 -9.44 22.64
C ASP A 294 -26.05 -10.82 21.95
N TYR A 295 -26.33 -10.86 20.64
CA TYR A 295 -26.30 -12.11 19.85
C TYR A 295 -24.89 -12.67 19.65
N GLN A 296 -23.84 -11.85 19.80
CA GLN A 296 -22.46 -12.26 19.57
C GLN A 296 -21.97 -13.19 20.69
N GLN A 297 -21.99 -14.49 20.43
CA GLN A 297 -21.60 -15.54 21.39
C GLN A 297 -20.37 -16.33 20.94
N GLY A 298 -19.71 -15.94 19.83
CA GLY A 298 -18.53 -16.62 19.29
C GLY A 298 -17.29 -16.62 20.18
N ALA A 299 -17.22 -15.69 21.14
CA ALA A 299 -16.15 -15.59 22.13
C ALA A 299 -16.53 -16.17 23.52
N ASN A 300 -17.77 -16.59 23.73
CA ASN A 300 -18.24 -17.11 25.01
C ASN A 300 -17.91 -18.61 25.13
N PRO A 301 -16.96 -19.03 25.99
CA PRO A 301 -16.52 -20.43 26.05
C PRO A 301 -17.58 -21.39 26.63
N TYR A 302 -18.67 -20.86 27.22
CA TYR A 302 -19.82 -21.63 27.69
C TYR A 302 -20.95 -21.71 26.66
N SER A 303 -20.81 -21.05 25.50
CA SER A 303 -21.79 -21.06 24.42
C SER A 303 -21.61 -22.27 23.50
N PRO A 304 -22.69 -22.91 23.01
CA PRO A 304 -22.61 -23.87 21.91
C PRO A 304 -22.16 -23.23 20.58
N TYR A 305 -22.02 -21.91 20.55
CA TYR A 305 -21.63 -21.11 19.39
C TYR A 305 -20.19 -20.59 19.43
N TYR A 306 -19.40 -20.96 20.46
CA TYR A 306 -18.00 -20.58 20.59
C TYR A 306 -17.16 -20.98 19.36
N VAL A 307 -16.34 -20.06 18.84
CA VAL A 307 -15.45 -20.24 17.67
C VAL A 307 -14.13 -19.49 17.76
N ALA A 308 -13.94 -18.58 18.73
CA ALA A 308 -12.74 -17.74 18.81
C ALA A 308 -11.44 -18.53 18.99
N ASP A 309 -11.50 -19.73 19.59
CA ASP A 309 -10.39 -20.69 19.66
C ASP A 309 -10.02 -21.24 18.27
N LEU A 310 -11.00 -21.68 17.49
CA LEU A 310 -10.81 -22.25 16.14
C LEU A 310 -10.28 -21.21 15.15
N LEU A 311 -10.77 -19.98 15.25
CA LEU A 311 -10.29 -18.87 14.42
C LEU A 311 -8.86 -18.47 14.78
N ARG A 312 -8.48 -18.51 16.07
CA ARG A 312 -7.08 -18.33 16.48
C ARG A 312 -6.19 -19.51 16.07
N GLU A 313 -6.70 -20.74 16.02
CA GLU A 313 -5.96 -21.93 15.54
C GLU A 313 -5.56 -21.82 14.06
N ILE A 314 -6.45 -21.35 13.18
CA ILE A 314 -6.11 -21.13 11.76
C ILE A 314 -5.18 -19.92 11.54
N GLY A 315 -5.10 -19.01 12.51
CA GLY A 315 -4.18 -17.88 12.53
C GLY A 315 -4.85 -16.49 12.52
N VAL A 316 -6.16 -16.39 12.78
CA VAL A 316 -6.84 -15.10 12.88
C VAL A 316 -6.27 -14.31 14.05
N ARG A 317 -5.80 -13.10 13.74
CA ARG A 317 -5.20 -12.14 14.67
C ARG A 317 -6.00 -10.85 14.74
N PHE A 318 -6.61 -10.47 13.62
CA PHE A 318 -7.39 -9.25 13.44
C PHE A 318 -8.88 -9.57 13.30
N VAL A 319 -9.71 -8.83 14.03
CA VAL A 319 -11.17 -8.98 14.07
C VAL A 319 -11.80 -7.62 13.79
N TRP A 320 -12.81 -7.54 12.92
CA TRP A 320 -13.72 -6.39 12.91
C TRP A 320 -15.04 -6.75 13.61
N PRO A 321 -15.33 -6.17 14.79
CA PRO A 321 -16.44 -6.59 15.66
C PRO A 321 -17.76 -5.85 15.39
N ASP A 322 -18.17 -5.70 14.12
CA ASP A 322 -19.38 -4.98 13.71
C ASP A 322 -19.50 -3.51 14.20
N ILE A 323 -18.37 -2.82 14.41
CA ILE A 323 -18.38 -1.44 14.95
C ILE A 323 -18.33 -0.35 13.87
N TYR A 324 -19.18 0.66 14.07
CA TYR A 324 -19.23 1.89 13.28
C TYR A 324 -18.00 2.79 13.53
N ASN A 325 -17.45 3.38 12.46
CA ASN A 325 -16.43 4.43 12.47
C ASN A 325 -16.52 5.35 11.23
N GLY A 326 -16.78 6.63 11.46
CA GLY A 326 -16.83 7.67 10.42
C GLY A 326 -15.49 8.37 10.13
N ASN A 327 -14.37 7.94 10.73
CA ASN A 327 -13.06 8.53 10.48
C ASN A 327 -12.38 7.80 9.31
N PHE A 328 -12.18 8.49 8.19
CA PHE A 328 -11.56 7.90 6.98
C PHE A 328 -10.07 7.63 7.14
N SER A 329 -9.34 8.53 7.82
CA SER A 329 -7.88 8.44 7.98
C SER A 329 -7.52 8.30 9.46
N MET A 330 -6.79 7.22 9.79
CA MET A 330 -6.43 6.86 11.15
C MET A 330 -4.92 6.88 11.38
N LYS A 331 -4.49 7.20 12.60
CA LYS A 331 -3.07 7.09 12.98
C LYS A 331 -2.62 5.61 12.96
N SER A 332 -3.51 4.71 13.34
CA SER A 332 -3.39 3.26 13.33
C SER A 332 -4.78 2.67 13.15
N MET A 333 -4.89 1.56 12.41
CA MET A 333 -6.15 0.83 12.28
C MET A 333 -6.46 -0.04 13.50
N LEU A 334 -5.48 -0.27 14.39
CA LEU A 334 -5.53 -1.33 15.40
C LEU A 334 -5.92 -0.80 16.80
N PHE A 335 -6.76 -1.56 17.50
CA PHE A 335 -7.11 -1.37 18.91
C PHE A 335 -7.30 -2.73 19.61
N PRO A 336 -6.99 -2.89 20.90
CA PRO A 336 -7.23 -4.16 21.59
C PRO A 336 -8.73 -4.38 21.81
N ILE A 337 -9.21 -5.61 21.56
CA ILE A 337 -10.51 -6.10 22.03
C ILE A 337 -10.29 -7.19 23.07
N HIS A 338 -11.09 -7.18 24.13
CA HIS A 338 -11.13 -8.25 25.12
C HIS A 338 -12.29 -9.20 24.80
N LEU A 339 -12.08 -10.48 25.03
CA LEU A 339 -13.04 -11.55 24.71
C LEU A 339 -13.64 -12.17 25.98
N GLN A 340 -14.78 -12.85 25.84
CA GLN A 340 -15.48 -13.48 26.97
C GLN A 340 -14.75 -14.72 27.51
N ASP A 341 -13.86 -15.32 26.71
CA ASP A 341 -12.92 -16.38 27.11
C ASP A 341 -11.71 -15.87 27.93
N GLY A 342 -11.59 -14.54 28.12
CA GLY A 342 -10.50 -13.88 28.84
C GLY A 342 -9.27 -13.57 27.97
N HIS A 343 -9.26 -13.94 26.69
CA HIS A 343 -8.22 -13.53 25.77
C HIS A 343 -8.38 -12.08 25.30
N THR A 344 -7.33 -11.56 24.65
CA THR A 344 -7.34 -10.28 23.95
C THR A 344 -6.93 -10.55 22.51
N MET A 345 -7.53 -9.83 21.56
CA MET A 345 -7.19 -9.86 20.14
C MET A 345 -7.06 -8.44 19.58
N TRP A 346 -6.59 -8.30 18.35
CA TRP A 346 -6.59 -7.01 17.66
C TRP A 346 -7.93 -6.75 16.98
N GLY A 347 -8.72 -5.84 17.55
CA GLY A 347 -9.77 -5.15 16.81
C GLY A 347 -9.15 -4.26 15.73
N PHE A 348 -9.82 -4.11 14.60
CA PHE A 348 -9.43 -3.11 13.60
C PHE A 348 -10.58 -2.22 13.11
N TRP A 349 -10.26 -0.98 12.78
CA TRP A 349 -11.22 -0.01 12.26
C TRP A 349 -11.42 -0.21 10.75
N ARG A 350 -12.66 -0.02 10.28
CA ARG A 350 -12.97 0.24 8.87
C ARG A 350 -13.74 1.56 8.74
N TYR A 351 -13.69 2.22 7.59
CA TYR A 351 -14.54 3.37 7.31
C TYR A 351 -15.95 2.87 7.01
N THR A 352 -16.92 3.30 7.81
CA THR A 352 -18.26 2.70 7.80
C THR A 352 -19.28 3.55 7.05
N GLY A 353 -19.01 4.85 6.94
CA GLY A 353 -19.87 5.83 6.28
C GLY A 353 -19.83 7.15 7.03
N ARG A 354 -20.96 7.88 7.03
CA ARG A 354 -21.03 9.21 7.67
C ARG A 354 -22.20 9.39 8.64
N LEU A 355 -21.97 10.30 9.57
CA LEU A 355 -23.02 10.96 10.33
C LEU A 355 -23.60 12.09 9.47
N VAL A 356 -24.86 11.96 9.04
CA VAL A 356 -25.56 13.08 8.39
C VAL A 356 -25.94 14.08 9.46
N GLN A 357 -25.36 15.27 9.37
CA GLN A 357 -25.70 16.39 10.24
C GLN A 357 -26.48 17.46 9.46
N GLY A 358 -27.47 18.06 10.09
CA GLY A 358 -28.29 19.12 9.51
C GLY A 358 -28.60 20.21 10.51
N VAL A 359 -28.84 21.43 10.03
CA VAL A 359 -29.09 22.60 10.87
C VAL A 359 -30.59 22.87 10.95
N ILE A 360 -31.17 22.72 12.14
CA ILE A 360 -32.59 23.01 12.42
C ILE A 360 -32.64 24.20 13.38
N ARG A 361 -33.29 25.30 12.97
CA ARG A 361 -33.40 26.55 13.75
C ARG A 361 -32.04 27.05 14.28
N GLY A 362 -30.99 26.97 13.47
CA GLY A 362 -29.63 27.44 13.80
C GLY A 362 -28.81 26.51 14.70
N LYS A 363 -29.34 25.36 15.15
CA LYS A 363 -28.59 24.33 15.88
C LYS A 363 -28.27 23.15 14.96
N LEU A 364 -27.08 22.59 15.11
CA LEU A 364 -26.64 21.39 14.39
C LEU A 364 -27.19 20.14 15.10
N TYR A 365 -27.80 19.23 14.34
CA TYR A 365 -28.32 17.95 14.81
C TYR A 365 -27.75 16.79 14.00
N ASN A 366 -27.53 15.68 14.69
CA ASN A 366 -27.30 14.37 14.09
C ASN A 366 -28.65 13.84 13.57
N LEU A 367 -28.82 13.74 12.26
CA LEU A 367 -30.10 13.37 11.64
C LEU A 367 -30.22 11.86 11.42
N ARG A 368 -29.18 11.23 10.86
CA ARG A 368 -29.07 9.78 10.65
C ARG A 368 -27.62 9.36 10.46
N TRP A 369 -27.35 8.08 10.66
CA TRP A 369 -26.16 7.44 10.10
C TRP A 369 -26.47 7.01 8.66
N GLU A 370 -25.49 7.13 7.77
CA GLU A 370 -25.52 6.55 6.43
C GLU A 370 -24.32 5.62 6.31
N ASN A 371 -24.57 4.31 6.22
CA ASN A 371 -23.55 3.32 5.88
C ASN A 371 -23.23 3.46 4.38
N GLU A 372 -21.95 3.55 4.02
CA GLU A 372 -21.52 3.77 2.63
C GLU A 372 -20.96 2.50 1.96
N TRP A 373 -21.24 1.32 2.53
CA TRP A 373 -20.81 0.00 2.06
C TRP A 373 -21.58 -0.49 0.83
N ASN A 374 -21.72 0.36 -0.17
CA ASN A 374 -22.34 -0.01 -1.43
C ASN A 374 -21.49 0.53 -2.59
N PRO A 375 -21.36 -0.21 -3.71
CA PRO A 375 -20.63 0.26 -4.89
C PRO A 375 -21.11 1.62 -5.39
N HIS A 376 -22.42 1.89 -5.30
CA HIS A 376 -23.01 3.18 -5.69
C HIS A 376 -22.53 4.37 -4.82
N ASP A 377 -22.00 4.14 -3.62
CA ASP A 377 -21.45 5.18 -2.73
C ASP A 377 -19.91 5.14 -2.58
N LEU A 378 -19.22 4.11 -3.12
CA LEU A 378 -17.75 3.98 -3.10
C LEU A 378 -17.01 5.24 -3.60
N TYR A 379 -17.62 5.97 -4.55
CA TYR A 379 -17.07 7.21 -5.09
C TYR A 379 -16.95 8.34 -4.05
N ARG A 380 -17.76 8.31 -2.97
CA ARG A 380 -17.68 9.23 -1.82
C ARG A 380 -16.55 8.83 -0.89
N GLN A 381 -16.46 7.54 -0.58
CA GLN A 381 -15.41 6.96 0.25
C GLN A 381 -14.03 7.24 -0.37
N LEU A 382 -13.83 6.90 -1.64
CA LEU A 382 -12.62 7.15 -2.42
C LEU A 382 -12.64 8.54 -3.11
N SER A 383 -13.25 9.55 -2.48
CA SER A 383 -13.27 10.92 -3.00
C SER A 383 -11.88 11.56 -2.99
N LEU A 384 -11.65 12.54 -3.87
CA LEU A 384 -10.39 13.29 -3.92
C LEU A 384 -10.07 13.97 -2.57
N ARG A 385 -11.09 14.38 -1.81
CA ARG A 385 -10.93 14.90 -0.44
C ARG A 385 -10.31 13.84 0.48
N HIS A 386 -10.94 12.67 0.58
CA HIS A 386 -10.51 11.60 1.47
C HIS A 386 -9.10 11.07 1.12
N LEU A 387 -8.81 10.86 -0.17
CA LEU A 387 -7.48 10.42 -0.61
C LEU A 387 -6.39 11.49 -0.36
N SER A 388 -6.72 12.78 -0.48
CA SER A 388 -5.79 13.88 -0.15
C SER A 388 -5.59 14.04 1.36
N GLU A 389 -6.64 13.85 2.15
CA GLU A 389 -6.61 13.85 3.61
C GLU A 389 -5.75 12.70 4.17
N LEU A 390 -5.89 11.50 3.60
CA LEU A 390 -5.11 10.31 3.94
C LEU A 390 -3.59 10.54 3.74
N ILE A 391 -3.18 11.16 2.63
CA ILE A 391 -1.79 11.61 2.42
C ILE A 391 -1.41 12.69 3.46
N ARG A 392 -2.20 13.76 3.57
CA ARG A 392 -1.94 14.93 4.43
C ARG A 392 -1.73 14.56 5.91
N THR A 393 -2.41 13.52 6.38
CA THR A 393 -2.35 13.03 7.76
C THR A 393 -1.30 11.94 7.97
N HIS A 394 -0.66 11.46 6.90
CA HIS A 394 0.16 10.25 6.89
C HIS A 394 -0.58 9.09 7.56
N GLY A 395 -1.82 8.84 7.12
CA GLY A 395 -2.74 7.90 7.75
C GLY A 395 -2.74 6.50 7.15
N TYR A 396 -3.44 5.61 7.85
CA TYR A 396 -3.97 4.37 7.29
C TYR A 396 -5.47 4.57 7.03
N ALA A 397 -6.01 3.86 6.04
CA ALA A 397 -7.44 3.67 5.83
C ALA A 397 -7.74 2.20 5.51
N ILE A 398 -8.87 1.70 5.99
CA ILE A 398 -9.49 0.47 5.47
C ILE A 398 -10.91 0.88 5.12
N VAL A 399 -11.29 0.72 3.86
CA VAL A 399 -12.60 1.09 3.33
C VAL A 399 -13.42 -0.18 3.20
N ALA A 400 -14.57 -0.26 3.88
CA ALA A 400 -15.45 -1.41 3.76
C ALA A 400 -16.51 -1.21 2.67
N GLN A 401 -16.90 -2.33 2.06
CA GLN A 401 -17.73 -2.42 0.87
C GLN A 401 -18.35 -3.81 0.77
N HIS A 402 -19.45 -3.93 0.03
CA HIS A 402 -19.82 -5.19 -0.63
C HIS A 402 -19.66 -4.93 -2.13
N LEU A 403 -18.44 -5.02 -2.67
CA LEU A 403 -18.12 -4.57 -4.05
C LEU A 403 -19.00 -5.29 -5.10
N GLU A 404 -19.29 -6.55 -4.82
CA GLU A 404 -20.08 -7.48 -5.63
C GLU A 404 -21.55 -7.49 -5.18
N GLY A 405 -21.91 -6.88 -4.05
CA GLY A 405 -23.13 -7.15 -3.29
C GLY A 405 -24.46 -6.70 -3.91
N ASN A 406 -24.43 -6.05 -5.08
CA ASN A 406 -25.61 -5.67 -5.85
C ASN A 406 -26.07 -6.80 -6.80
N ALA A 407 -27.32 -6.71 -7.27
CA ALA A 407 -27.89 -7.58 -8.29
C ALA A 407 -27.96 -6.89 -9.68
N ASP A 408 -27.16 -5.84 -9.89
CA ASP A 408 -27.20 -5.03 -11.11
C ASP A 408 -26.50 -5.74 -12.29
N ALA A 409 -26.89 -5.38 -13.51
CA ALA A 409 -26.24 -5.88 -14.74
C ALA A 409 -24.77 -5.44 -14.85
N PHE A 410 -24.45 -4.27 -14.30
CA PHE A 410 -23.09 -3.74 -14.21
C PHE A 410 -22.63 -3.82 -12.75
N VAL A 411 -21.74 -4.78 -12.47
CA VAL A 411 -21.32 -5.14 -11.10
C VAL A 411 -20.74 -3.96 -10.33
N LEU A 412 -20.05 -3.04 -11.03
CA LEU A 412 -19.65 -1.75 -10.49
C LEU A 412 -20.25 -0.61 -11.34
N PRO A 413 -20.87 0.41 -10.72
CA PRO A 413 -21.31 1.60 -11.44
C PRO A 413 -20.12 2.45 -11.89
N THR A 414 -20.31 3.27 -12.94
CA THR A 414 -19.25 4.12 -13.51
C THR A 414 -18.56 5.01 -12.47
N SER A 415 -19.30 5.50 -11.48
CA SER A 415 -18.76 6.30 -10.37
C SER A 415 -17.78 5.53 -9.47
N ALA A 416 -17.98 4.22 -9.28
CA ALA A 416 -17.05 3.34 -8.59
C ALA A 416 -15.80 3.07 -9.44
N ILE A 417 -15.98 2.78 -10.73
CA ILE A 417 -14.89 2.54 -11.71
C ILE A 417 -13.97 3.77 -11.77
N GLU A 418 -14.53 4.99 -11.88
CA GLU A 418 -13.77 6.25 -11.81
C GLU A 418 -13.03 6.45 -10.48
N ALA A 419 -13.60 5.95 -9.37
CA ALA A 419 -13.04 6.11 -8.04
C ALA A 419 -11.89 5.14 -7.75
N LEU A 420 -12.01 3.91 -8.22
CA LEU A 420 -10.97 2.89 -8.18
C LEU A 420 -9.82 3.25 -9.15
N THR A 421 -10.13 3.71 -10.37
CA THR A 421 -9.12 4.24 -11.31
C THR A 421 -8.35 5.42 -10.70
N ARG A 422 -9.06 6.35 -10.02
CA ARG A 422 -8.44 7.44 -9.27
C ARG A 422 -7.54 6.94 -8.13
N LEU A 423 -7.92 5.88 -7.42
CA LEU A 423 -7.09 5.26 -6.40
C LEU A 423 -5.82 4.62 -7.00
N ALA A 424 -5.93 3.92 -8.13
CA ALA A 424 -4.79 3.37 -8.86
C ALA A 424 -3.78 4.46 -9.25
N HIS A 425 -4.23 5.60 -9.78
CA HIS A 425 -3.34 6.74 -10.06
C HIS A 425 -2.68 7.36 -8.82
N PHE A 426 -3.21 7.14 -7.61
CA PHE A 426 -2.53 7.52 -6.35
C PHE A 426 -1.47 6.47 -5.94
N GLN A 427 -1.61 5.21 -6.36
CA GLN A 427 -0.61 4.15 -6.21
C GLN A 427 0.51 4.26 -7.25
N ASP A 428 0.20 4.36 -8.54
CA ASP A 428 1.18 4.39 -9.63
C ASP A 428 2.21 5.52 -9.45
N ARG A 429 1.76 6.67 -8.93
CA ARG A 429 2.63 7.83 -8.62
C ARG A 429 3.33 7.77 -7.25
N GLY A 430 3.21 6.65 -6.53
CA GLY A 430 3.87 6.43 -5.24
C GLY A 430 3.34 7.26 -4.06
N SER A 431 2.05 7.62 -4.03
CA SER A 431 1.47 8.43 -2.94
C SER A 431 0.77 7.60 -1.87
N ILE A 432 -0.17 6.75 -2.25
CA ILE A 432 -0.89 5.81 -1.38
C ILE A 432 -0.53 4.39 -1.83
N LEU A 433 -0.06 3.55 -0.92
CA LEU A 433 0.08 2.12 -1.20
C LEU A 433 -1.28 1.45 -0.97
N VAL A 434 -1.83 0.82 -2.00
CA VAL A 434 -2.97 -0.08 -1.84
C VAL A 434 -2.43 -1.46 -1.49
N ALA A 435 -3.03 -2.08 -0.48
CA ALA A 435 -2.65 -3.39 0.01
C ALA A 435 -3.89 -4.13 0.50
N ARG A 436 -3.92 -5.45 0.30
CA ARG A 436 -4.98 -6.30 0.81
C ARG A 436 -5.06 -6.27 2.32
N THR A 437 -6.24 -6.50 2.89
CA THR A 437 -6.57 -6.16 4.28
C THR A 437 -5.59 -6.79 5.29
N SER A 438 -5.23 -8.07 5.13
CA SER A 438 -4.21 -8.75 5.94
C SER A 438 -2.82 -8.10 5.89
N ARG A 439 -2.37 -7.65 4.71
CA ARG A 439 -1.06 -7.01 4.52
C ARG A 439 -1.01 -5.65 5.17
N LEU A 440 -2.06 -4.84 5.06
CA LEU A 440 -2.13 -3.53 5.71
C LEU A 440 -2.12 -3.68 7.24
N LEU A 441 -2.96 -4.56 7.78
CA LEU A 441 -3.07 -4.79 9.23
C LEU A 441 -1.78 -5.32 9.83
N MET A 442 -1.15 -6.32 9.20
CA MET A 442 0.13 -6.86 9.66
C MET A 442 1.26 -5.82 9.57
N TYR A 443 1.33 -5.03 8.49
CA TYR A 443 2.31 -3.95 8.37
C TYR A 443 2.11 -2.86 9.43
N ASN A 444 0.86 -2.48 9.70
CA ASN A 444 0.52 -1.53 10.75
C ASN A 444 0.96 -2.05 12.13
N LEU A 445 0.70 -3.33 12.43
CA LEU A 445 1.10 -3.93 13.70
C LEU A 445 2.62 -3.91 13.86
N VAL A 446 3.33 -4.42 12.86
CA VAL A 446 4.79 -4.50 12.83
C VAL A 446 5.40 -3.11 13.02
N THR A 447 5.06 -2.13 12.17
CA THR A 447 5.65 -0.79 12.26
C THR A 447 5.30 -0.01 13.53
N GLN A 448 4.15 -0.30 14.16
CA GLN A 448 3.76 0.34 15.42
C GLN A 448 4.60 -0.14 16.62
N TYR A 449 5.09 -1.39 16.58
CA TYR A 449 5.72 -2.04 17.74
C TYR A 449 7.16 -2.53 17.50
N LEU A 450 7.72 -2.32 16.31
CA LEU A 450 9.07 -2.75 15.92
C LEU A 450 10.17 -2.13 16.80
N GLN A 451 11.02 -2.99 17.36
CA GLN A 451 12.18 -2.63 18.17
C GLN A 451 13.47 -2.88 17.39
N PHE A 452 14.16 -1.82 17.02
CA PHE A 452 15.49 -1.89 16.39
C PHE A 452 16.52 -1.13 17.22
N HIS A 453 17.79 -1.47 17.04
CA HIS A 453 18.90 -0.65 17.52
C HIS A 453 19.86 -0.33 16.36
N THR A 454 20.66 0.72 16.53
CA THR A 454 21.67 1.14 15.56
C THR A 454 23.05 1.13 16.18
N THR A 455 24.00 0.47 15.52
CA THR A 455 25.43 0.59 15.85
C THR A 455 26.18 1.21 14.69
N TYR A 456 27.30 1.88 14.97
CA TYR A 456 28.18 2.45 13.95
C TYR A 456 29.61 1.99 14.21
N ALA A 457 30.25 1.44 13.18
CA ALA A 457 31.65 1.03 13.23
C ALA A 457 32.27 1.12 11.83
N LYS A 458 33.45 1.74 11.73
CA LYS A 458 34.25 1.82 10.48
C LYS A 458 33.41 2.29 9.27
N GLY A 459 32.85 3.50 9.31
CA GLY A 459 32.04 4.07 8.22
C GLY A 459 30.62 3.50 8.06
N VAL A 460 30.39 2.26 8.48
CA VAL A 460 29.13 1.53 8.29
C VAL A 460 28.20 1.70 9.49
N THR A 461 26.93 1.95 9.20
CA THR A 461 25.84 1.89 10.18
C THR A 461 25.15 0.53 10.07
N THR A 462 24.98 -0.18 11.17
CA THR A 462 24.15 -1.39 11.22
C THR A 462 22.82 -1.07 11.87
N ILE A 463 21.72 -1.40 11.19
CA ILE A 463 20.36 -1.40 11.74
C ILE A 463 20.01 -2.87 12.04
N ASP A 464 19.70 -3.19 13.29
CA ASP A 464 19.32 -4.56 13.67
C ASP A 464 17.94 -4.57 14.32
N ILE A 465 16.99 -5.19 13.63
CA ILE A 465 15.60 -5.37 14.04
C ILE A 465 15.56 -6.54 15.03
N THR A 466 15.39 -6.23 16.31
CA THR A 466 15.53 -7.22 17.38
C THR A 466 14.26 -8.05 17.60
N ARG A 467 13.10 -7.38 17.60
CA ARG A 467 11.78 -7.96 17.91
C ARG A 467 10.66 -6.98 17.58
N ILE A 468 9.42 -7.46 17.63
CA ILE A 468 8.22 -6.62 17.76
C ILE A 468 7.71 -6.77 19.21
N ASN A 469 7.24 -5.69 19.85
CA ASN A 469 6.67 -5.70 21.20
C ASN A 469 5.13 -5.52 21.14
N ASP A 470 4.36 -6.55 20.82
CA ASP A 470 2.90 -6.44 20.78
C ASP A 470 2.30 -6.56 22.21
N PRO A 471 1.44 -5.63 22.66
CA PRO A 471 0.72 -5.75 23.93
C PRO A 471 -0.32 -6.87 23.98
N VAL A 472 -0.71 -7.46 22.84
CA VAL A 472 -1.69 -8.55 22.73
C VAL A 472 -0.98 -9.92 22.71
N ASP A 473 -0.19 -10.20 21.68
CA ASP A 473 0.49 -11.50 21.51
C ASP A 473 1.89 -11.59 22.16
N GLY A 474 2.35 -10.52 22.81
CA GLY A 474 3.66 -10.44 23.45
C GLY A 474 4.80 -10.08 22.49
N ALA A 475 6.02 -10.46 22.84
CA ALA A 475 7.23 -10.09 22.09
C ALA A 475 7.82 -11.27 21.30
N TRP A 476 8.02 -11.09 19.99
CA TRP A 476 8.59 -12.10 19.09
C TRP A 476 9.60 -11.50 18.10
N ILE A 477 10.47 -12.35 17.56
CA ILE A 477 11.38 -11.99 16.47
C ILE A 477 10.60 -12.14 15.15
N PRO A 478 10.47 -11.08 14.33
CA PRO A 478 9.72 -11.14 13.08
C PRO A 478 10.44 -11.95 11.99
N THR A 479 9.69 -12.58 11.08
CA THR A 479 10.25 -13.16 9.84
C THR A 479 10.51 -12.06 8.79
N LEU A 480 11.21 -12.38 7.70
CA LEU A 480 11.41 -11.41 6.61
C LEU A 480 10.09 -11.06 5.91
N ASP A 481 9.16 -12.00 5.78
CA ASP A 481 7.82 -11.80 5.21
C ASP A 481 7.01 -10.81 6.06
N GLN A 482 7.12 -10.91 7.39
CA GLN A 482 6.49 -9.96 8.32
C GLN A 482 7.11 -8.56 8.27
N LEU A 483 8.31 -8.41 7.69
CA LEU A 483 9.01 -7.13 7.57
C LEU A 483 8.85 -6.46 6.19
N HIS A 484 8.07 -7.02 5.27
CA HIS A 484 7.87 -6.44 3.93
C HIS A 484 7.56 -4.92 3.99
N GLY A 485 8.35 -4.12 3.28
CA GLY A 485 8.22 -2.66 3.23
C GLY A 485 8.69 -1.89 4.47
N VAL A 486 9.16 -2.54 5.55
CA VAL A 486 9.78 -1.85 6.69
C VAL A 486 11.00 -1.08 6.17
N THR A 487 10.94 0.25 6.25
CA THR A 487 11.91 1.15 5.61
C THR A 487 12.44 2.17 6.60
N PHE A 488 13.74 2.49 6.52
CA PHE A 488 14.41 3.49 7.32
C PHE A 488 14.93 4.63 6.43
N ASP A 489 14.72 5.88 6.86
CA ASP A 489 15.40 7.05 6.31
C ASP A 489 16.85 7.09 6.80
N VAL A 490 17.80 7.27 5.88
CA VAL A 490 19.27 7.27 6.08
C VAL A 490 19.94 8.27 5.12
N ARG A 491 21.22 8.65 5.33
CA ARG A 491 21.91 9.65 4.48
C ARG A 491 22.55 9.05 3.23
N ASP A 492 23.15 7.87 3.36
CA ASP A 492 23.68 7.04 2.28
C ASP A 492 23.34 5.57 2.59
N PRO A 493 22.42 4.93 1.85
CA PRO A 493 22.00 3.56 2.12
C PRO A 493 23.08 2.52 1.79
N ASN A 494 24.13 2.87 1.04
CA ASN A 494 25.18 1.92 0.66
C ASN A 494 26.15 1.64 1.82
N GLN A 495 26.24 2.56 2.78
CA GLN A 495 26.97 2.40 4.04
C GLN A 495 26.06 1.92 5.18
N VAL A 496 24.99 1.19 4.85
CA VAL A 496 24.05 0.63 5.83
C VAL A 496 23.82 -0.87 5.64
N VAL A 497 24.02 -1.61 6.73
CA VAL A 497 23.76 -3.05 6.85
C VAL A 497 22.45 -3.25 7.61
N LEU A 498 21.53 -4.03 7.06
CA LEU A 498 20.28 -4.40 7.72
C LEU A 498 20.37 -5.82 8.30
N ARG A 499 19.87 -5.99 9.52
CA ARG A 499 19.83 -7.27 10.25
C ARG A 499 18.48 -7.51 10.91
N VAL A 500 18.20 -8.78 11.19
CA VAL A 500 17.10 -9.24 12.03
C VAL A 500 17.66 -10.19 13.08
N ASN A 501 17.57 -9.80 14.36
CA ASN A 501 18.16 -10.47 15.51
C ASN A 501 19.61 -10.94 15.23
N GLY A 502 20.47 -10.01 14.83
CA GLY A 502 21.88 -10.24 14.53
C GLY A 502 22.19 -10.91 13.18
N LYS A 503 21.22 -11.57 12.53
CA LYS A 503 21.38 -12.20 11.21
C LYS A 503 21.27 -11.17 10.09
N LEU A 504 22.12 -11.27 9.06
CA LEU A 504 22.04 -10.39 7.89
C LEU A 504 20.76 -10.63 7.09
N VAL A 505 20.11 -9.55 6.64
CA VAL A 505 19.06 -9.63 5.61
C VAL A 505 19.74 -9.87 4.24
N PRO A 506 19.31 -10.83 3.41
CA PRO A 506 19.88 -11.05 2.09
C PRO A 506 19.63 -9.85 1.16
N GLU A 507 20.57 -9.51 0.29
CA GLU A 507 20.44 -8.32 -0.59
C GLU A 507 19.21 -8.39 -1.52
N SER A 508 18.78 -9.59 -1.92
CA SER A 508 17.54 -9.81 -2.69
C SER A 508 16.26 -9.38 -1.95
N TRP A 509 16.32 -9.25 -0.62
CA TRP A 509 15.24 -8.73 0.21
C TRP A 509 15.38 -7.23 0.52
N ILE A 510 16.48 -6.57 0.13
CA ILE A 510 16.75 -5.17 0.47
C ILE A 510 16.36 -4.24 -0.69
N LYS A 511 15.47 -3.29 -0.40
CA LYS A 511 15.19 -2.14 -1.26
C LYS A 511 16.04 -0.95 -0.80
N ARG A 512 16.90 -0.45 -1.70
CA ARG A 512 17.62 0.82 -1.50
C ARG A 512 17.02 1.89 -2.41
N SER A 513 17.00 3.14 -1.95
CA SER A 513 16.66 4.33 -2.74
C SER A 513 17.47 5.51 -2.18
N PRO A 514 17.60 6.68 -2.84
CA PRO A 514 18.70 7.62 -2.57
C PRO A 514 18.96 8.01 -1.12
N HIS A 515 17.91 8.05 -0.27
CA HIS A 515 17.98 8.36 1.16
C HIS A 515 17.27 7.31 2.04
N THR A 516 17.06 6.08 1.54
CA THR A 516 16.34 5.03 2.28
C THR A 516 16.90 3.63 2.06
N ILE A 517 16.77 2.80 3.09
CA ILE A 517 17.02 1.35 3.06
C ILE A 517 15.84 0.64 3.75
N GLY A 518 15.34 -0.44 3.18
CA GLY A 518 14.28 -1.23 3.80
C GLY A 518 14.22 -2.64 3.26
N VAL A 519 13.30 -3.43 3.80
CA VAL A 519 12.89 -4.69 3.16
C VAL A 519 11.99 -4.35 1.96
N VAL A 520 12.11 -5.11 0.87
CA VAL A 520 11.21 -5.00 -0.29
C VAL A 520 9.75 -5.11 0.15
N TRP A 521 8.83 -4.44 -0.56
CA TRP A 521 7.41 -4.78 -0.45
C TRP A 521 7.15 -6.11 -1.16
N PHE A 522 5.96 -6.67 -1.00
CA PHE A 522 5.51 -7.79 -1.84
C PHE A 522 5.64 -7.41 -3.32
N ALA A 523 6.08 -8.36 -4.14
CA ALA A 523 6.04 -8.18 -5.59
C ALA A 523 4.58 -8.05 -6.05
N PRO A 524 4.26 -7.17 -7.02
CA PRO A 524 2.94 -7.14 -7.61
C PRO A 524 2.70 -8.45 -8.38
N ASP A 525 1.50 -9.01 -8.23
CA ASP A 525 0.99 -10.06 -9.09
C ASP A 525 -0.21 -9.49 -9.85
N TYR A 526 -0.16 -9.57 -11.19
CA TYR A 526 -1.21 -9.10 -12.10
C TYR A 526 -1.83 -10.26 -12.89
N THR A 527 -1.51 -11.51 -12.52
CA THR A 527 -2.01 -12.71 -13.17
C THR A 527 -3.53 -12.78 -13.03
N ASN A 528 -4.24 -12.97 -14.14
CA ASN A 528 -5.66 -13.29 -14.08
C ASN A 528 -5.84 -14.71 -13.51
N TYR A 529 -6.43 -14.79 -12.33
CA TYR A 529 -6.71 -16.07 -11.65
C TYR A 529 -8.13 -16.59 -11.89
N ALA A 530 -9.01 -15.87 -12.58
CA ALA A 530 -10.41 -16.24 -12.74
C ALA A 530 -10.60 -17.68 -13.28
N ILE A 531 -11.69 -18.32 -12.86
CA ILE A 531 -12.15 -19.61 -13.40
C ILE A 531 -13.58 -19.43 -13.92
N GLY A 532 -13.81 -19.85 -15.16
CA GLY A 532 -15.17 -19.94 -15.73
C GLY A 532 -15.80 -18.59 -16.05
N SER A 533 -15.02 -17.70 -16.69
CA SER A 533 -15.48 -16.52 -17.43
C SER A 533 -16.47 -16.89 -18.54
#